data_AF-A0A149VXF9-F1
#
_entry.id   AF-A0A149VXF9-F1
#
_cell.length_a   1.000
_cell.length_b   1.000
_cell.length_c   1.000
_cell.angle_alpha   90.00
_cell.angle_beta   90.00
_cell.angle_gamma   90.00
#
_symmetry.space_group_name_H-M   'P 1'
#
loop_
_entity.id
_entity.type
_entity.pdbx_description
1 polymer ?
#
loop_
_entity_poly.entity_id
_entity_poly.type
_entity_poly.pdbx_seq_one_letter_code
_entity_poly.pdbx_strand_id
1 'polypeptide(L)' 'MDGEDNHVHLLVEYPPKLAVSVLVNSLKGVSSRLLRKERPDLKKRYWKNVLWSPSYFASSCGGAPIGIIKQYIEQQQTPL' A
#
# COMPACT_ATOMS: atom_id res chain seq x y z
N MET A 1 10.46 6.66 1.94
CA MET A 1 10.04 5.28 1.62
C MET A 1 9.02 4.99 2.70
N ASP A 2 7.75 5.22 2.37
CA ASP A 2 6.72 5.57 3.34
C ASP A 2 5.92 4.31 3.69
N GLY A 3 6.66 3.32 4.20
CA GLY A 3 6.12 2.11 4.79
C GLY A 3 6.28 2.21 6.30
N GLU A 4 5.17 2.22 7.02
CA GLU A 4 5.18 2.00 8.47
C GLU A 4 5.39 0.51 8.75
N ASP A 5 5.64 0.15 10.02
CA ASP A 5 6.04 -1.21 10.42
C ASP A 5 5.06 -2.32 9.94
N ASN A 6 3.81 -1.99 9.64
CA ASN A 6 2.78 -2.93 9.21
C ASN A 6 1.93 -2.51 7.99
N HIS A 7 2.17 -1.35 7.37
CA HIS A 7 1.39 -0.90 6.21
C HIS A 7 2.16 0.06 5.29
N VAL A 8 1.69 0.24 4.06
CA VAL A 8 2.32 1.09 3.04
C VAL A 8 1.31 2.09 2.50
N HIS A 9 1.71 3.36 2.44
CA HIS A 9 0.95 4.43 1.82
C HIS A 9 1.45 4.70 0.41
N LEU A 10 0.55 4.83 -0.55
CA LEU A 10 0.88 5.12 -1.95
C LEU A 10 0.02 6.27 -2.45
N LEU A 11 0.67 7.35 -2.87
CA LEU A 11 0.05 8.38 -3.69
C LEU A 11 0.33 8.06 -5.17
N VAL A 12 -0.73 7.80 -5.93
CA VAL A 12 -0.61 7.34 -7.33
C VAL A 12 -1.56 8.12 -8.23
N GLU A 13 -1.04 8.53 -9.39
CA GLU A 13 -1.87 8.90 -10.53
C GLU A 13 -2.11 7.65 -11.38
N TYR A 14 -3.36 7.40 -11.76
CA TYR A 14 -3.72 6.20 -12.51
C TYR A 14 -4.87 6.47 -13.49
N PRO A 15 -5.02 5.67 -14.57
CA PRO A 15 -6.04 5.91 -15.57
C PRO A 15 -7.47 5.82 -14.98
N PRO A 16 -8.34 6.82 -15.22
CA PRO A 16 -9.67 6.86 -14.60
C PRO A 16 -10.62 5.75 -15.07
N LYS A 17 -10.31 5.11 -16.21
CA LYS A 17 -11.07 3.95 -16.72
C LYS A 17 -10.75 2.65 -15.97
N LEU A 18 -9.68 2.62 -15.18
CA LEU A 18 -9.28 1.44 -14.43
C LEU A 18 -9.93 1.48 -13.05
N ALA A 19 -10.51 0.37 -12.60
CA ALA A 19 -11.02 0.30 -11.23
C ALA A 19 -9.85 0.27 -10.23
N VAL A 20 -9.98 1.02 -9.13
CA VAL A 20 -8.99 1.06 -8.04
C VAL A 20 -8.67 -0.34 -7.51
N SER A 21 -9.68 -1.19 -7.41
CA SER A 21 -9.52 -2.58 -6.96
C SER A 21 -8.56 -3.38 -7.85
N VAL A 22 -8.57 -3.15 -9.17
CA VAL A 22 -7.66 -3.81 -10.12
C VAL A 22 -6.23 -3.36 -9.89
N LEU A 23 -6.03 -2.04 -9.73
CA LEU A 23 -4.71 -1.48 -9.42
C LEU A 23 -4.16 -2.07 -8.11
N VAL A 24 -4.95 -2.02 -7.04
CA VAL A 24 -4.54 -2.50 -5.71
C VAL A 24 -4.25 -4.01 -5.73
N ASN A 25 -5.07 -4.82 -6.39
CA ASN A 25 -4.83 -6.26 -6.52
C ASN A 25 -3.54 -6.56 -7.27
N SER A 26 -3.26 -5.82 -8.35
CA SER A 26 -2.01 -5.95 -9.10
C SER A 26 -0.80 -5.58 -8.23
N LEU A 27 -0.84 -4.44 -7.55
CA LEU A 27 0.23 -3.98 -6.66
C LEU A 27 0.52 -4.98 -5.56
N LYS A 28 -0.52 -5.45 -4.83
CA LYS A 28 -0.37 -6.42 -3.73
C LYS A 28 0.13 -7.77 -4.24
N GLY A 29 -0.38 -8.24 -5.37
CA GLY A 29 0.00 -9.52 -5.97
C GLY A 29 1.44 -9.54 -6.48
N VAL A 30 1.82 -8.53 -7.27
CA VAL A 30 3.17 -8.42 -7.85
C VAL A 30 4.21 -8.19 -6.75
N SER A 31 3.97 -7.26 -5.84
CA SER A 31 4.89 -7.02 -4.71
C SER A 31 5.07 -8.26 -3.84
N SER A 32 3.99 -9.01 -3.55
CA SER A 32 4.08 -10.25 -2.79
C SER A 32 4.92 -11.31 -3.51
N ARG A 33 4.76 -11.44 -4.84
CA ARG A 33 5.56 -12.38 -5.63
C ARG A 33 7.04 -11.98 -5.67
N LEU A 34 7.33 -10.71 -5.94
CA LEU A 34 8.70 -10.21 -6.04
C LEU A 34 9.43 -10.28 -4.71
N LEU A 35 8.79 -9.83 -3.62
CA LEU A 35 9.41 -9.85 -2.29
C LEU A 35 9.73 -11.29 -1.84
N ARG A 36 8.87 -12.27 -2.13
CA ARG A 36 9.18 -13.69 -1.84
C ARG A 36 10.37 -14.22 -2.65
N LYS A 37 10.60 -13.70 -3.86
CA LYS A 37 11.73 -14.08 -4.71
C LYS A 37 13.03 -13.45 -4.22
N GLU A 38 12.98 -12.17 -3.87
CA GLU A 38 14.14 -11.38 -3.44
C GLU A 38 14.54 -11.63 -1.99
N ARG A 39 13.58 -11.98 -1.13
CA ARG A 39 13.76 -12.19 0.30
C ARG A 39 13.19 -13.54 0.77
N PRO A 40 13.84 -14.66 0.41
CA PRO A 40 13.40 -16.00 0.82
C PRO A 40 13.37 -16.19 2.34
N ASP A 41 14.18 -15.41 3.08
CA ASP A 41 14.25 -15.38 4.54
C ASP A 41 12.92 -14.97 5.19
N LEU A 42 12.14 -14.13 4.51
CA LEU A 42 10.83 -13.68 5.00
C LEU A 42 9.75 -14.77 4.95
N LYS A 43 9.96 -15.88 4.22
CA LYS A 43 9.03 -17.02 4.22
C LYS A 43 8.77 -17.58 5.62
N LYS A 44 9.76 -17.48 6.51
CA LYS A 44 9.63 -17.94 7.91
C LYS A 44 8.87 -16.93 8.80
N ARG A 45 8.77 -15.67 8.38
CA ARG A 45 8.19 -14.57 9.18
C ARG A 45 6.68 -14.40 8.95
N TYR A 46 6.18 -14.72 7.75
CA TYR A 46 4.75 -14.60 7.42
C TYR A 46 3.99 -15.88 7.79
N TRP A 47 3.34 -15.87 8.95
CA TRP A 47 2.38 -16.89 9.36
C TRP A 47 1.24 -16.94 8.32
N LYS A 48 1.11 -18.06 7.59
CA LYS A 48 0.14 -18.33 6.50
C LYS A 48 0.50 -17.88 5.06
N ASN A 49 1.77 -17.58 4.74
CA ASN A 49 2.18 -17.27 3.34
C ASN A 49 1.53 -16.01 2.70
N VAL A 50 0.81 -15.21 3.50
CA VAL A 50 0.14 -13.98 3.06
C VAL A 50 0.97 -12.77 3.50
N LEU A 51 1.36 -11.91 2.55
CA LEU A 51 2.11 -10.69 2.82
C LEU A 51 1.19 -9.54 3.23
N TRP A 52 0.08 -9.37 2.51
CA TRP A 52 -0.82 -8.25 2.68
C TRP A 52 -2.15 -8.70 3.28
N SER A 53 -2.73 -7.88 4.17
CA SER A 53 -4.15 -8.02 4.55
C SER A 53 -5.02 -8.04 3.29
N PRO A 54 -6.14 -8.79 3.22
CA PRO A 54 -7.05 -8.74 2.07
C PRO A 54 -7.64 -7.33 1.86
N SER A 55 -7.82 -6.56 2.93
CA SER A 55 -8.37 -5.21 2.88
C SER A 55 -7.41 -4.17 2.31
N TYR A 56 -7.96 -3.03 1.90
CA TYR A 56 -7.22 -1.82 1.54
C TYR A 56 -8.09 -0.59 1.78
N PHE A 57 -7.46 0.56 1.93
CA PHE A 57 -8.14 1.86 1.97
C PHE A 57 -7.74 2.66 0.73
N ALA A 58 -8.71 3.35 0.13
CA ALA A 58 -8.46 4.25 -0.99
C ALA A 58 -9.35 5.49 -0.84
N SER A 59 -8.76 6.66 -1.01
CA SER A 59 -9.45 7.95 -0.98
C SER A 59 -8.92 8.83 -2.09
N SER A 60 -9.80 9.60 -2.72
CA SER A 60 -9.39 10.61 -3.68
C SER A 60 -8.83 11.83 -2.94
N CYS A 61 -7.66 12.28 -3.36
CA CYS A 61 -7.10 13.56 -2.91
C CYS A 61 -7.46 14.60 -3.97
N GLY A 62 -8.70 15.11 -3.94
CA GLY A 62 -9.13 16.13 -4.88
C GLY A 62 -8.36 17.44 -4.66
N GLY A 63 -7.54 17.87 -5.62
CA GLY A 63 -6.91 19.20 -5.69
C GLY A 63 -5.95 19.60 -4.55
N ALA A 64 -5.79 18.78 -3.52
CA ALA A 64 -4.96 19.08 -2.37
C ALA A 64 -3.47 19.08 -2.78
N PRO A 65 -2.71 20.15 -2.45
CA PRO A 65 -1.27 20.18 -2.68
C PRO A 65 -0.61 18.96 -2.04
N ILE A 66 0.41 18.41 -2.72
CA ILE A 66 1.11 17.19 -2.28
C ILE A 66 1.62 17.25 -0.83
N GLY A 67 1.89 18.46 -0.32
CA GLY A 67 2.24 18.71 1.07
C GLY A 67 1.14 18.33 2.07
N ILE A 68 -0.13 18.59 1.76
CA ILE A 68 -1.28 18.21 2.61
C ILE A 68 -1.46 16.70 2.63
N ILE A 69 -1.26 16.03 1.49
CA ILE A 69 -1.37 14.57 1.38
C ILE A 69 -0.25 13.90 2.18
N LYS A 70 0.97 14.44 2.10
CA LYS A 70 2.09 13.95 2.90
C LYS A 70 1.85 14.12 4.40
N GLN A 71 1.30 15.27 4.80
CA GLN A 71 0.94 15.55 6.18
C GLN A 71 -0.18 14.62 6.69
N TYR A 72 -1.15 14.25 5.84
CA TYR A 72 -2.18 13.25 6.18
C TYR A 72 -1.58 11.85 6.39
N ILE A 73 -0.65 11.43 5.53
CA ILE A 73 0.06 10.15 5.66
C ILE A 73 0.85 10.11 6.98
N GLU A 74 1.57 11.19 7.31
CA GLU A 74 2.33 11.31 8.57
C GLU A 74 1.42 11.32 9.82
N GLN A 75 0.18 11.80 9.71
CA GLN A 75 -0.77 11.88 10.83
C GLN A 75 -1.59 10.61 11.06
N GLN A 76 -1.58 9.63 10.13
CA GLN A 76 -2.31 8.37 10.29
C GLN A 76 -1.78 7.47 11.43
N GLN A 77 -0.60 7.77 12.01
CA GLN A 77 -0.04 7.08 13.18
C GLN A 77 -0.81 7.33 14.49
N THR A 78 -1.64 8.37 14.51
CA THR A 78 -2.43 8.76 15.68
C THR A 78 -3.91 8.73 15.29
N PRO A 79 -4.63 7.63 15.51
CA PRO A 79 -6.07 7.67 15.51
C PRO A 79 -6.51 8.60 16.66
N LEU A 80 -7.47 9.47 16.39
CA LEU A 80 -8.33 10.00 17.46
C LEU A 80 -9.12 8.85 18.09
#